data_AF-A0A494Y0M3-F1
#
_entry.id   AF-A0A494Y0M3-F1
#
_cell.length_a   1.000
_cell.length_b   1.000
_cell.length_c   1.000
_cell.angle_alpha   90.00
_cell.angle_beta   90.00
_cell.angle_gamma   90.00
#
_symmetry.space_group_name_H-M   'P 1'
#
loop_
_entity.id
_entity.type
_entity.pdbx_description
1 polymer ?
#
loop_
_entity_poly.entity_id
_entity_poly.type
_entity_poly.pdbx_seq_one_letter_code
_entity_poly.pdbx_strand_id
1 'polypeptide(L)'
;MVLAAGDSATVALPNGQGIQVALTNATAQALVDNSGTIRAENGTVLLTARGKDTLLSTVVNLSGVVRAGDVVLDAGTTGDVAMTGKIDASNTAPGGTGGTVVLSGDRVGLFNNASIDVSGDAAGGKVILGGDSLHQLTGTQAQTMLADGMTFANDTQVDRGATIRADSAHGDGGFVETSGHDLDVQGAVSASAPNGKSGQWLIDPTNVTIATSSDAGYGGSVTSGFSGGSNASATINNTTISDALNEGTDVLISTASTGSASGDIVQNAGADIRKTAGGAANLTMTANGSIQLNGNITSTSDTLDLNLVAGVGTANGSVNNNTDGTSTIDLNGGNLTIWGRTTSGNGILRNGNSIALSGSVVNIGGGSLQGTSSGGAGVVFQGTLTTTGNGTLTATGVSNSGNGVVIWKYGNLNVTGNSTIEINGTSASGRSVYAFAGYDSVNGRAADRRGQCVRQQFDDFHRSLDGEHGCQSARTNQRRGRQHGRDSRRFVPRHGRRPERRDQRFRDGRSGGFRKLHRSRRSRAIRHHQCHGQRHCDRQRELDARHRRNDHRGRQRHASGCRVDQKQRAIDRL
;
A
#
# COMPACT_ATOMS: atom_id res chain seq x y z
N MET A 1 -28.60 -22.32 0.68
CA MET A 1 -28.24 -23.75 0.60
C MET A 1 -27.09 -24.00 1.57
N VAL A 2 -27.03 -25.18 2.19
CA VAL A 2 -25.95 -25.52 3.13
C VAL A 2 -25.42 -26.92 2.83
N LEU A 3 -24.09 -27.04 2.73
CA LEU A 3 -23.34 -28.31 2.76
C LEU A 3 -22.47 -28.28 4.01
N ALA A 4 -22.67 -29.23 4.93
CA ALA A 4 -22.11 -29.16 6.27
C ALA A 4 -21.56 -30.52 6.72
N ALA A 5 -20.38 -30.52 7.34
CA ALA A 5 -19.74 -31.70 7.94
C ALA A 5 -19.28 -31.42 9.39
N GLY A 6 -19.73 -32.24 10.33
CA GLY A 6 -19.46 -32.18 11.77
C GLY A 6 -20.01 -33.44 12.47
N ASP A 7 -19.79 -33.60 13.78
CA ASP A 7 -20.31 -34.77 14.54
C ASP A 7 -21.84 -34.74 14.69
N SER A 8 -22.42 -33.54 14.75
CA SER A 8 -23.88 -33.33 14.77
C SER A 8 -24.20 -31.94 14.20
N ALA A 9 -25.41 -31.79 13.67
CA ALA A 9 -25.91 -30.54 13.12
C ALA A 9 -27.28 -30.21 13.72
N THR A 10 -27.43 -28.99 14.21
CA THR A 10 -28.73 -28.40 14.56
C THR A 10 -29.10 -27.37 13.51
N VAL A 11 -30.26 -27.55 12.89
CA VAL A 11 -30.79 -26.62 11.90
C VAL A 11 -31.94 -25.85 12.53
N ALA A 12 -31.78 -24.54 12.63
CA ALA A 12 -32.82 -23.64 13.10
C ALA A 12 -33.39 -22.84 11.93
N LEU A 13 -34.71 -22.68 11.93
CA LEU A 13 -35.46 -21.83 11.00
C LEU A 13 -36.09 -20.66 11.78
N PRO A 14 -35.29 -19.71 12.26
CA PRO A 14 -35.82 -18.55 12.97
C PRO A 14 -36.68 -17.71 12.02
N ASN A 15 -37.98 -17.65 12.30
CA ASN A 15 -39.03 -16.77 11.74
C ASN A 15 -38.62 -15.81 10.60
N GLY A 16 -38.24 -16.36 9.43
CA GLY A 16 -37.94 -15.59 8.21
C GLY A 16 -36.51 -15.05 8.06
N GLN A 17 -35.56 -15.36 8.96
CA GLN A 17 -34.17 -14.86 8.92
C GLN A 17 -33.14 -15.84 8.29
N GLY A 18 -33.60 -16.78 7.46
CA GLY A 18 -32.74 -17.77 6.81
C GLY A 18 -32.46 -19.01 7.66
N ILE A 19 -31.74 -19.97 7.07
CA ILE A 19 -31.34 -21.24 7.72
C ILE A 19 -30.10 -20.96 8.58
N GLN A 20 -30.18 -21.21 9.88
CA GLN A 20 -29.00 -21.25 10.76
C GLN A 20 -28.59 -22.70 10.99
N VAL A 21 -27.30 -23.00 10.82
CA VAL A 21 -26.74 -24.32 11.09
C VAL A 21 -25.67 -24.19 12.16
N ALA A 22 -25.88 -24.87 13.28
CA ALA A 22 -24.88 -25.03 14.32
C ALA A 22 -24.31 -26.45 14.24
N LEU A 23 -22.99 -26.57 14.07
CA LEU A 23 -22.29 -27.84 14.05
C LEU A 23 -21.58 -28.08 15.38
N THR A 24 -21.59 -29.32 15.85
CA THR A 24 -20.57 -29.74 16.82
C THR A 24 -19.33 -30.19 16.05
N ASN A 25 -18.17 -29.67 16.44
CA ASN A 25 -16.89 -30.02 15.81
C ASN A 25 -16.69 -31.54 15.79
N ALA A 26 -16.35 -32.07 14.61
CA ALA A 26 -16.12 -33.48 14.41
C ALA A 26 -14.95 -33.99 15.26
N THR A 27 -15.14 -35.14 15.89
CA THR A 27 -14.06 -35.90 16.55
C THR A 27 -13.22 -36.69 15.54
N ALA A 28 -13.71 -36.84 14.31
CA ALA A 28 -13.05 -37.45 13.16
C ALA A 28 -12.85 -36.44 12.00
N GLN A 29 -12.38 -36.91 10.84
CA GLN A 29 -12.22 -36.09 9.64
C GLN A 29 -13.57 -35.49 9.19
N ALA A 30 -13.65 -34.16 9.08
CA ALA A 30 -14.77 -33.45 8.46
C ALA A 30 -14.37 -32.96 7.06
N LEU A 31 -15.11 -33.37 6.04
CA LEU A 31 -14.85 -33.01 4.65
C LEU A 31 -16.13 -32.55 3.97
N VAL A 32 -16.06 -31.37 3.36
CA VAL A 32 -17.01 -30.92 2.34
C VAL A 32 -16.28 -30.86 1.01
N ASP A 33 -16.77 -31.58 0.01
CA ASP A 33 -16.24 -31.54 -1.36
C ASP A 33 -17.37 -31.19 -2.33
N ASN A 34 -17.21 -30.07 -3.03
CA ASN A 34 -18.04 -29.73 -4.18
C ASN A 34 -17.21 -29.71 -5.46
N SER A 35 -17.41 -30.73 -6.29
CA SER A 35 -16.92 -30.82 -7.67
C SER A 35 -18.01 -30.54 -8.73
N GLY A 36 -19.27 -30.40 -8.29
CA GLY A 36 -20.43 -30.16 -9.14
C GLY A 36 -20.84 -28.68 -9.22
N THR A 37 -22.11 -28.45 -9.54
CA THR A 37 -22.68 -27.10 -9.59
C THR A 37 -23.69 -26.90 -8.45
N ILE A 38 -23.50 -25.84 -7.67
CA ILE A 38 -24.46 -25.35 -6.68
C ILE A 38 -25.02 -24.02 -7.18
N ARG A 39 -26.34 -23.89 -7.27
CA ARG A 39 -27.02 -22.67 -7.71
C ARG A 39 -28.08 -22.27 -6.69
N ALA A 40 -27.93 -21.10 -6.12
CA ALA A 40 -28.85 -20.53 -5.15
C ALA A 40 -29.30 -19.11 -5.56
N GLU A 41 -29.51 -18.86 -6.85
CA GLU A 41 -29.93 -17.56 -7.42
C GLU A 41 -29.27 -16.35 -6.70
N ASN A 42 -30.06 -15.40 -6.17
CA ASN A 42 -29.59 -14.28 -5.36
C ASN A 42 -29.61 -14.58 -3.85
N GLY A 43 -29.74 -15.85 -3.46
CA GLY A 43 -29.73 -16.33 -2.09
C GLY A 43 -28.33 -16.67 -1.59
N THR A 44 -28.25 -17.45 -0.51
CA THR A 44 -27.00 -17.73 0.20
C THR A 44 -26.52 -19.18 0.00
N VAL A 45 -25.20 -19.40 0.04
CA VAL A 45 -24.57 -20.73 0.06
C VAL A 45 -23.53 -20.80 1.18
N LEU A 46 -23.68 -21.75 2.10
CA LEU A 46 -22.68 -22.08 3.11
C LEU A 46 -22.11 -23.48 2.85
N LEU A 47 -20.79 -23.58 2.68
CA LEU A 47 -20.06 -24.85 2.68
C LEU A 47 -19.18 -24.85 3.93
N THR A 48 -19.45 -25.73 4.88
CA THR A 48 -18.72 -25.74 6.15
C THR A 48 -18.30 -27.14 6.60
N ALA A 49 -17.03 -27.28 6.98
CA ALA A 49 -16.50 -28.49 7.59
C ALA A 49 -15.82 -28.09 8.89
N ARG A 50 -16.16 -28.72 10.01
CA ARG A 50 -15.68 -28.30 11.34
C ARG A 50 -15.13 -29.49 12.10
N GLY A 51 -13.84 -29.49 12.40
CA GLY A 51 -13.16 -30.51 13.20
C GLY A 51 -12.65 -29.98 14.54
N LYS A 52 -12.48 -30.88 15.50
CA LYS A 52 -12.05 -30.54 16.87
C LYS A 52 -10.53 -30.39 16.99
N ASP A 53 -9.76 -31.19 16.25
CA ASP A 53 -8.31 -31.28 16.36
C ASP A 53 -7.64 -31.01 15.00
N THR A 54 -6.54 -30.25 15.00
CA THR A 54 -5.70 -29.96 13.82
C THR A 54 -4.98 -31.18 13.25
N LEU A 55 -4.95 -32.31 13.98
CA LEU A 55 -4.29 -33.55 13.56
C LEU A 55 -5.08 -34.31 12.48
N LEU A 56 -6.38 -34.01 12.33
CA LEU A 56 -7.25 -34.60 11.33
C LEU A 56 -7.62 -33.51 10.32
N SER A 57 -7.48 -33.81 9.03
CA SER A 57 -7.72 -32.84 7.96
C SER A 57 -9.19 -32.42 7.95
N THR A 58 -9.50 -31.23 8.48
CA THR A 58 -10.78 -30.57 8.22
C THR A 58 -10.64 -29.79 6.93
N VAL A 59 -11.44 -30.11 5.92
CA VAL A 59 -11.23 -29.54 4.59
C VAL A 59 -12.56 -29.18 3.94
N VAL A 60 -12.60 -27.97 3.38
CA VAL A 60 -13.62 -27.56 2.42
C VAL A 60 -12.95 -27.43 1.04
N ASN A 61 -13.28 -28.35 0.14
CA ASN A 61 -12.79 -28.39 -1.23
C ASN A 61 -13.85 -27.88 -2.20
N LEU A 62 -13.51 -26.85 -2.99
CA LEU A 62 -14.34 -26.36 -4.07
C LEU A 62 -13.58 -26.44 -5.42
N SER A 63 -13.85 -27.51 -6.18
CA SER A 63 -13.37 -27.66 -7.56
C SER A 63 -14.45 -27.39 -8.62
N GLY A 64 -15.72 -27.42 -8.21
CA GLY A 64 -16.88 -27.14 -9.05
C GLY A 64 -17.24 -25.66 -9.13
N VAL A 65 -18.53 -25.37 -9.35
CA VAL A 65 -19.07 -24.02 -9.49
C VAL A 65 -20.11 -23.74 -8.41
N VAL A 66 -20.01 -22.58 -7.77
CA VAL A 66 -21.06 -22.02 -6.91
C VAL A 66 -21.57 -20.73 -7.52
N ARG A 67 -22.90 -20.59 -7.69
CA ARG A 67 -23.55 -19.33 -8.09
C ARG A 67 -24.61 -18.95 -7.06
N ALA A 68 -24.42 -17.82 -6.37
CA ALA A 68 -25.30 -17.32 -5.31
C ALA A 68 -25.09 -15.81 -5.12
N GLY A 69 -25.98 -15.14 -4.38
CA GLY A 69 -25.75 -13.75 -3.94
C GLY A 69 -24.66 -13.66 -2.87
N ASP A 70 -24.70 -14.53 -1.85
CA ASP A 70 -23.64 -14.61 -0.85
C ASP A 70 -23.11 -16.04 -0.73
N VAL A 71 -21.79 -16.19 -0.62
CA VAL A 71 -21.11 -17.49 -0.51
C VAL A 71 -20.12 -17.47 0.65
N VAL A 72 -20.23 -18.45 1.55
CA VAL A 72 -19.29 -18.65 2.64
C VAL A 72 -18.73 -20.07 2.58
N LEU A 73 -17.41 -20.17 2.55
CA LEU A 73 -16.65 -21.40 2.77
C LEU A 73 -15.98 -21.28 4.14
N ASP A 74 -16.41 -22.11 5.11
CA ASP A 74 -15.92 -22.06 6.50
C ASP A 74 -15.38 -23.41 6.96
N ALA A 75 -14.06 -23.52 7.10
CA ALA A 75 -13.39 -24.70 7.64
C ALA A 75 -13.15 -24.63 9.16
N GLY A 76 -13.67 -23.60 9.84
CA GLY A 76 -13.40 -23.33 11.25
C GLY A 76 -11.95 -22.93 11.51
N THR A 77 -11.58 -22.82 12.79
CA THR A 77 -10.27 -22.30 13.22
C THR A 77 -9.09 -23.26 13.03
N THR A 78 -9.34 -24.48 12.55
CA THR A 78 -8.34 -25.56 12.46
C THR A 78 -8.28 -26.21 11.07
N GLY A 79 -9.18 -25.83 10.16
CA GLY A 79 -9.36 -26.47 8.88
C GLY A 79 -8.91 -25.65 7.69
N ASP A 80 -8.84 -26.32 6.54
CA ASP A 80 -8.40 -25.77 5.27
C ASP A 80 -9.58 -25.43 4.37
N VAL A 81 -9.52 -24.28 3.70
CA VAL A 81 -10.37 -23.98 2.55
C VAL A 81 -9.52 -24.00 1.29
N ALA A 82 -9.82 -24.90 0.37
CA ALA A 82 -9.09 -25.04 -0.89
C ALA A 82 -10.03 -24.91 -2.10
N MET A 83 -9.75 -23.93 -2.94
CA MET A 83 -10.54 -23.62 -4.12
C MET A 83 -9.71 -23.77 -5.39
N THR A 84 -10.21 -24.55 -6.35
CA THR A 84 -9.70 -24.62 -7.73
C THR A 84 -10.78 -24.29 -8.76
N GLY A 85 -12.04 -24.24 -8.33
CA GLY A 85 -13.22 -23.99 -9.16
C GLY A 85 -13.62 -22.51 -9.26
N LYS A 86 -14.93 -22.26 -9.42
CA LYS A 86 -15.49 -20.91 -9.59
C LYS A 86 -16.55 -20.58 -8.53
N ILE A 87 -16.50 -19.35 -8.02
CA ILE A 87 -17.62 -18.69 -7.33
C ILE A 87 -18.08 -17.52 -8.19
N ASP A 88 -19.38 -17.48 -8.49
CA ASP A 88 -20.03 -16.41 -9.25
C ASP A 88 -21.15 -15.81 -8.41
N ALA A 89 -20.84 -14.69 -7.76
CA ALA A 89 -21.75 -13.86 -7.00
C ALA A 89 -21.89 -12.47 -7.65
N SER A 90 -21.74 -12.41 -8.97
CA SER A 90 -21.91 -11.20 -9.76
C SER A 90 -23.38 -10.83 -9.94
N ASN A 91 -23.66 -9.53 -10.06
CA ASN A 91 -24.98 -9.00 -10.40
C ASN A 91 -24.86 -7.83 -11.38
N THR A 92 -24.72 -8.18 -12.65
CA THR A 92 -24.48 -7.23 -13.75
C THR A 92 -25.76 -6.73 -14.42
N ALA A 93 -26.93 -7.05 -13.86
CA ALA A 93 -28.18 -6.47 -14.30
C ALA A 93 -28.18 -4.95 -14.02
N PRO A 94 -28.87 -4.12 -14.82
CA PRO A 94 -28.92 -2.67 -14.59
C PRO A 94 -29.33 -2.32 -13.15
N GLY A 95 -28.51 -1.53 -12.47
CA GLY A 95 -28.71 -1.18 -11.05
C GLY A 95 -28.26 -2.25 -10.04
N GLY A 96 -27.69 -3.37 -10.50
CA GLY A 96 -27.29 -4.49 -9.67
C GLY A 96 -26.01 -4.23 -8.87
N THR A 97 -25.98 -4.75 -7.64
CA THR A 97 -24.80 -4.76 -6.77
C THR A 97 -24.28 -6.18 -6.63
N GLY A 98 -22.96 -6.34 -6.79
CA GLY A 98 -22.29 -7.62 -6.57
C GLY A 98 -22.44 -8.15 -5.15
N GLY A 99 -22.34 -9.46 -5.01
CA GLY A 99 -22.54 -10.20 -3.78
C GLY A 99 -21.36 -10.20 -2.81
N THR A 100 -21.46 -11.00 -1.74
CA THR A 100 -20.37 -11.20 -0.77
C THR A 100 -19.81 -12.62 -0.84
N VAL A 101 -18.49 -12.76 -0.90
CA VAL A 101 -17.80 -14.04 -0.83
C VAL A 101 -16.80 -14.05 0.32
N VAL A 102 -16.87 -15.06 1.18
CA VAL A 102 -16.01 -15.20 2.36
C VAL A 102 -15.39 -16.58 2.39
N LEU A 103 -14.06 -16.65 2.52
CA LEU A 103 -13.33 -17.90 2.76
C LEU A 103 -12.62 -17.79 4.12
N SER A 104 -13.00 -18.65 5.05
CA SER A 104 -12.52 -18.67 6.44
C SER A 104 -11.99 -20.07 6.79
N GLY A 105 -10.79 -20.11 7.37
CA GLY A 105 -10.11 -21.34 7.77
C GLY A 105 -8.84 -21.01 8.54
N ASP A 106 -8.16 -22.03 9.05
CA ASP A 106 -6.77 -21.93 9.49
C ASP A 106 -5.86 -21.58 8.30
N ARG A 107 -6.17 -22.18 7.14
CA ARG A 107 -5.48 -21.92 5.88
C ARG A 107 -6.49 -21.76 4.73
N VAL A 108 -6.25 -20.80 3.85
CA VAL A 108 -7.16 -20.45 2.74
C VAL A 108 -6.38 -20.36 1.44
N GLY A 109 -6.81 -21.09 0.41
CA GLY A 109 -6.08 -21.15 -0.86
C GLY A 109 -6.99 -21.07 -2.09
N LEU A 110 -6.65 -20.15 -3.00
CA LEU A 110 -7.14 -20.10 -4.37
C LEU A 110 -6.03 -20.62 -5.29
N PHE A 111 -6.23 -21.80 -5.84
CA PHE A 111 -5.22 -22.54 -6.58
C PHE A 111 -5.49 -22.59 -8.08
N ASN A 112 -4.45 -22.80 -8.87
CA ASN A 112 -4.52 -22.93 -10.32
C ASN A 112 -5.24 -21.73 -10.96
N ASN A 113 -6.42 -21.97 -11.56
CA ASN A 113 -7.24 -20.96 -12.23
C ASN A 113 -8.54 -20.67 -11.47
N ALA A 114 -8.52 -20.80 -10.13
CA ALA A 114 -9.68 -20.49 -9.29
C ALA A 114 -10.20 -19.06 -9.56
N SER A 115 -11.51 -18.89 -9.59
CA SER A 115 -12.11 -17.60 -9.93
C SER A 115 -13.24 -17.21 -8.98
N ILE A 116 -13.14 -16.03 -8.38
CA ILE A 116 -14.21 -15.39 -7.62
C ILE A 116 -14.65 -14.14 -8.37
N ASP A 117 -15.94 -14.05 -8.69
CA ASP A 117 -16.52 -12.89 -9.35
C ASP A 117 -17.70 -12.36 -8.54
N VAL A 118 -17.54 -11.16 -7.96
CA VAL A 118 -18.55 -10.37 -7.27
C VAL A 118 -18.79 -9.04 -7.98
N SER A 119 -18.61 -8.99 -9.31
CA SER A 119 -18.79 -7.74 -10.07
C SER A 119 -20.26 -7.31 -10.11
N GLY A 120 -20.53 -6.02 -10.24
CA GLY A 120 -21.88 -5.47 -10.38
C GLY A 120 -22.01 -4.38 -11.43
N ASP A 121 -23.25 -3.91 -11.66
CA ASP A 121 -23.51 -2.77 -12.55
C ASP A 121 -23.40 -1.44 -11.80
N ALA A 122 -24.13 -1.29 -10.69
CA ALA A 122 -24.15 -0.07 -9.88
C ALA A 122 -23.12 -0.07 -8.74
N ALA A 123 -22.68 -1.25 -8.29
CA ALA A 123 -21.58 -1.37 -7.34
C ALA A 123 -20.94 -2.77 -7.39
N GLY A 124 -19.62 -2.83 -7.24
CA GLY A 124 -18.93 -4.09 -7.00
C GLY A 124 -19.26 -4.67 -5.62
N GLY A 125 -19.14 -5.98 -5.49
CA GLY A 125 -19.36 -6.72 -4.25
C GLY A 125 -18.14 -6.77 -3.33
N LYS A 126 -18.14 -7.74 -2.41
CA LYS A 126 -17.07 -7.92 -1.42
C LYS A 126 -16.48 -9.32 -1.47
N VAL A 127 -15.15 -9.42 -1.43
CA VAL A 127 -14.43 -10.68 -1.24
C VAL A 127 -13.53 -10.55 -0.02
N ILE A 128 -13.61 -11.50 0.91
CA ILE A 128 -12.87 -11.48 2.16
C ILE A 128 -12.23 -12.85 2.37
N LEU A 129 -10.90 -12.90 2.29
CA LEU A 129 -10.10 -14.13 2.33
C LEU A 129 -9.17 -14.11 3.54
N GLY A 130 -9.34 -15.08 4.44
CA GLY A 130 -8.44 -15.34 5.54
C GLY A 130 -8.47 -14.33 6.70
N GLY A 131 -9.15 -13.19 6.60
CA GLY A 131 -9.28 -12.24 7.71
C GLY A 131 -10.19 -11.07 7.35
N ASP A 132 -10.64 -10.32 8.38
CA ASP A 132 -11.54 -9.16 8.24
C ASP A 132 -11.05 -7.97 9.08
N SER A 133 -9.83 -7.50 8.80
CA SER A 133 -9.14 -6.49 9.62
C SER A 133 -9.78 -5.10 9.54
N LEU A 134 -10.50 -4.81 8.45
CA LEU A 134 -11.28 -3.56 8.31
C LEU A 134 -12.77 -3.73 8.62
N HIS A 135 -13.17 -4.86 9.21
CA HIS A 135 -14.55 -5.13 9.65
C HIS A 135 -15.59 -5.01 8.52
N GLN A 136 -15.20 -5.36 7.30
CA GLN A 136 -16.00 -5.31 6.09
C GLN A 136 -17.10 -6.37 6.05
N LEU A 137 -17.04 -7.40 6.91
CA LEU A 137 -18.16 -8.31 7.12
C LEU A 137 -19.32 -7.67 7.87
N THR A 138 -19.08 -6.64 8.67
CA THR A 138 -20.10 -6.08 9.59
C THR A 138 -21.37 -5.67 8.81
N GLY A 139 -22.50 -6.26 9.20
CA GLY A 139 -23.81 -5.99 8.59
C GLY A 139 -24.09 -6.72 7.27
N THR A 140 -23.17 -7.58 6.80
CA THR A 140 -23.40 -8.43 5.64
C THR A 140 -24.20 -9.69 6.02
N GLN A 141 -24.89 -10.28 5.04
CA GLN A 141 -25.56 -11.57 5.22
C GLN A 141 -24.54 -12.70 5.46
N ALA A 142 -23.34 -12.61 4.88
CA ALA A 142 -22.25 -13.56 5.07
C ALA A 142 -21.76 -13.62 6.53
N GLN A 143 -21.77 -12.49 7.26
CA GLN A 143 -21.40 -12.46 8.68
C GLN A 143 -22.25 -13.43 9.52
N THR A 144 -23.55 -13.53 9.24
CA THR A 144 -24.46 -14.38 10.03
C THR A 144 -24.31 -15.87 9.71
N MET A 145 -23.51 -16.21 8.69
CA MET A 145 -23.28 -17.59 8.25
C MET A 145 -22.02 -18.21 8.87
N LEU A 146 -21.16 -17.40 9.48
CA LEU A 146 -19.96 -17.84 10.20
C LEU A 146 -20.31 -18.15 11.66
N ALA A 147 -20.08 -19.39 12.10
CA ALA A 147 -20.46 -19.79 13.46
C ALA A 147 -19.59 -19.13 14.55
N ASP A 148 -18.31 -18.88 14.26
CA ASP A 148 -17.33 -18.34 15.22
C ASP A 148 -16.94 -16.88 14.91
N GLY A 149 -17.60 -16.28 13.91
CA GLY A 149 -17.07 -15.10 13.22
C GLY A 149 -15.89 -15.45 12.31
N MET A 150 -15.21 -14.43 11.80
CA MET A 150 -14.02 -14.62 10.97
C MET A 150 -12.77 -14.57 11.84
N THR A 151 -11.97 -15.63 11.76
CA THR A 151 -10.63 -15.66 12.36
C THR A 151 -9.57 -15.34 11.34
N PHE A 152 -8.46 -14.80 11.82
CA PHE A 152 -7.29 -14.54 11.00
C PHE A 152 -6.60 -15.87 10.66
N ALA A 153 -6.38 -16.14 9.38
CA ALA A 153 -5.75 -17.35 8.89
C ALA A 153 -4.25 -17.33 9.20
N ASN A 154 -3.70 -18.51 9.47
CA ASN A 154 -2.25 -18.69 9.53
C ASN A 154 -1.62 -18.55 8.14
N ASP A 155 -2.30 -19.01 7.09
CA ASP A 155 -1.79 -19.01 5.72
C ASP A 155 -2.91 -18.66 4.73
N THR A 156 -2.65 -17.67 3.87
CA THR A 156 -3.54 -17.34 2.75
C THR A 156 -2.74 -17.32 1.44
N GLN A 157 -3.25 -18.00 0.42
CA GLN A 157 -2.59 -18.07 -0.88
C GLN A 157 -3.56 -17.76 -2.03
N VAL A 158 -3.09 -16.97 -2.98
CA VAL A 158 -3.76 -16.71 -4.26
C VAL A 158 -2.77 -16.94 -5.41
N ASP A 159 -2.88 -18.09 -6.06
CA ASP A 159 -2.00 -18.51 -7.15
C ASP A 159 -2.05 -17.57 -8.36
N ARG A 160 -0.96 -17.53 -9.14
CA ARG A 160 -0.81 -16.67 -10.33
C ARG A 160 -1.95 -16.77 -11.35
N GLY A 161 -2.57 -17.95 -11.50
CA GLY A 161 -3.69 -18.15 -12.43
C GLY A 161 -5.05 -17.79 -11.84
N ALA A 162 -5.14 -17.56 -10.54
CA ALA A 162 -6.40 -17.24 -9.87
C ALA A 162 -6.81 -15.78 -10.13
N THR A 163 -8.12 -15.53 -10.10
CA THR A 163 -8.70 -14.21 -10.35
C THR A 163 -9.74 -13.86 -9.30
N ILE A 164 -9.71 -12.64 -8.80
CA ILE A 164 -10.73 -12.06 -7.92
C ILE A 164 -11.22 -10.76 -8.56
N ARG A 165 -12.53 -10.67 -8.85
CA ARG A 165 -13.14 -9.50 -9.47
C ARG A 165 -14.25 -8.95 -8.59
N ALA A 166 -14.16 -7.66 -8.27
CA ALA A 166 -15.16 -6.87 -7.58
C ALA A 166 -15.44 -5.59 -8.38
N ASP A 167 -15.51 -5.71 -9.70
CA ASP A 167 -15.62 -4.56 -10.60
C ASP A 167 -17.04 -3.96 -10.61
N SER A 168 -17.15 -2.73 -11.08
CA SER A 168 -18.41 -2.03 -11.31
C SER A 168 -18.42 -1.34 -12.67
N ALA A 169 -19.50 -1.51 -13.43
CA ALA A 169 -19.62 -0.92 -14.75
C ALA A 169 -20.02 0.56 -14.72
N HIS A 170 -20.96 0.94 -13.87
CA HIS A 170 -21.61 2.25 -13.85
C HIS A 170 -21.65 2.92 -12.46
N GLY A 171 -21.10 2.30 -11.43
CA GLY A 171 -20.95 2.93 -10.11
C GLY A 171 -19.64 2.57 -9.43
N ASP A 172 -19.65 2.53 -8.10
CA ASP A 172 -18.43 2.41 -7.29
C ASP A 172 -17.86 0.99 -7.32
N GLY A 173 -16.54 0.86 -7.33
CA GLY A 173 -15.86 -0.43 -7.28
C GLY A 173 -16.05 -1.12 -5.95
N GLY A 174 -15.90 -2.44 -5.95
CA GLY A 174 -16.08 -3.26 -4.76
C GLY A 174 -14.86 -3.30 -3.86
N PHE A 175 -14.85 -4.29 -2.96
CA PHE A 175 -13.79 -4.49 -1.98
C PHE A 175 -13.25 -5.91 -2.04
N VAL A 176 -11.92 -6.04 -1.98
CA VAL A 176 -11.24 -7.33 -1.84
C VAL A 176 -10.28 -7.24 -0.66
N GLU A 177 -10.30 -8.23 0.24
CA GLU A 177 -9.33 -8.41 1.31
C GLU A 177 -8.64 -9.76 1.17
N THR A 178 -7.30 -9.73 1.21
CA THR A 178 -6.43 -10.90 1.33
C THR A 178 -5.58 -10.75 2.58
N SER A 179 -5.87 -11.57 3.58
CA SER A 179 -5.31 -11.45 4.93
C SER A 179 -4.82 -12.81 5.42
N GLY A 180 -3.76 -12.82 6.24
CA GLY A 180 -3.18 -14.03 6.80
C GLY A 180 -1.84 -13.73 7.48
N HIS A 181 -1.43 -14.54 8.46
CA HIS A 181 -0.15 -14.34 9.14
C HIS A 181 0.99 -14.48 8.13
N ASP A 182 0.93 -15.55 7.34
CA ASP A 182 1.62 -15.72 6.06
C ASP A 182 0.65 -15.48 4.91
N LEU A 183 1.13 -14.77 3.88
CA LEU A 183 0.33 -14.39 2.73
C LEU A 183 1.19 -14.38 1.46
N ASP A 184 0.74 -15.10 0.44
CA ASP A 184 1.32 -15.10 -0.91
C ASP A 184 0.24 -14.80 -1.95
N VAL A 185 0.34 -13.62 -2.56
CA VAL A 185 -0.63 -13.16 -3.58
C VAL A 185 0.09 -12.93 -4.90
N GLN A 186 -0.23 -13.79 -5.87
CA GLN A 186 0.28 -13.76 -7.24
C GLN A 186 -0.82 -13.64 -8.28
N GLY A 187 -2.06 -14.03 -7.94
CA GLY A 187 -3.22 -13.96 -8.84
C GLY A 187 -3.73 -12.53 -9.07
N ALA A 188 -4.57 -12.36 -10.09
CA ALA A 188 -5.09 -11.05 -10.47
C ALA A 188 -6.24 -10.61 -9.55
N VAL A 189 -6.20 -9.36 -9.09
CA VAL A 189 -7.26 -8.73 -8.30
C VAL A 189 -7.69 -7.44 -8.99
N SER A 190 -9.01 -7.27 -9.16
CA SER A 190 -9.59 -6.06 -9.75
C SER A 190 -10.83 -5.63 -8.98
N ALA A 191 -10.92 -4.34 -8.69
CA ALA A 191 -12.12 -3.65 -8.22
C ALA A 191 -12.33 -2.37 -9.05
N SER A 192 -12.19 -2.51 -10.37
CA SER A 192 -12.25 -1.41 -11.33
C SER A 192 -13.63 -0.76 -11.35
N ALA A 193 -13.66 0.57 -11.50
CA ALA A 193 -14.89 1.34 -11.56
C ALA A 193 -14.73 2.57 -12.47
N PRO A 194 -14.69 2.38 -13.80
CA PRO A 194 -14.39 3.47 -14.74
C PRO A 194 -15.36 4.66 -14.70
N ASN A 195 -16.57 4.45 -14.16
CA ASN A 195 -17.64 5.44 -14.10
C ASN A 195 -18.04 5.80 -12.65
N GLY A 196 -17.28 5.36 -11.65
CA GLY A 196 -17.55 5.62 -10.24
C GLY A 196 -16.26 5.87 -9.45
N LYS A 197 -16.33 5.70 -8.13
CA LYS A 197 -15.12 5.69 -7.29
C LYS A 197 -14.41 4.36 -7.44
N SER A 198 -13.07 4.42 -7.48
CA SER A 198 -12.22 3.23 -7.45
C SER A 198 -12.60 2.31 -6.30
N GLY A 199 -12.68 1.00 -6.58
CA GLY A 199 -12.75 -0.01 -5.54
C GLY A 199 -11.40 -0.20 -4.87
N GLN A 200 -11.37 -0.98 -3.79
CA GLN A 200 -10.18 -1.14 -2.96
C GLN A 200 -9.79 -2.62 -2.82
N TRP A 201 -8.49 -2.87 -2.92
CA TRP A 201 -7.88 -4.13 -2.52
C TRP A 201 -7.01 -3.91 -1.28
N LEU A 202 -7.40 -4.53 -0.17
CA LEU A 202 -6.65 -4.61 1.07
C LEU A 202 -5.77 -5.86 1.09
N ILE A 203 -4.50 -5.65 1.42
CA ILE A 203 -3.51 -6.69 1.68
C ILE A 203 -3.03 -6.51 3.11
N ASP A 204 -3.41 -7.40 4.02
CA ASP A 204 -3.13 -7.23 5.45
C ASP A 204 -2.48 -8.47 6.07
N PRO A 205 -1.14 -8.61 5.99
CA PRO A 205 -0.39 -9.61 6.75
C PRO A 205 0.37 -9.00 7.95
N THR A 206 1.25 -9.74 8.60
CA THR A 206 1.99 -9.27 9.81
C THR A 206 3.27 -8.50 9.50
N ASN A 207 3.96 -8.85 8.41
CA ASN A 207 5.05 -8.11 7.77
C ASN A 207 4.86 -8.28 6.26
N VAL A 208 5.36 -7.35 5.45
CA VAL A 208 5.26 -7.41 4.00
C VAL A 208 6.63 -7.29 3.34
N THR A 209 6.91 -8.21 2.43
CA THR A 209 7.94 -8.06 1.40
C THR A 209 7.28 -7.96 0.03
N ILE A 210 7.52 -6.87 -0.71
CA ILE A 210 7.10 -6.74 -2.12
C ILE A 210 8.27 -7.20 -2.99
N ALA A 211 8.07 -8.23 -3.82
CA ALA A 211 9.13 -8.89 -4.59
C ALA A 211 8.70 -9.22 -6.04
N THR A 212 9.67 -9.61 -6.87
CA THR A 212 9.43 -10.03 -8.28
C THR A 212 9.16 -11.53 -8.44
N SER A 213 9.60 -12.35 -7.48
CA SER A 213 9.39 -13.80 -7.44
C SER A 213 8.38 -14.18 -6.37
N SER A 214 7.81 -15.39 -6.50
CA SER A 214 7.00 -16.00 -5.44
C SER A 214 7.83 -16.26 -4.19
N ASP A 215 7.16 -16.49 -3.06
CA ASP A 215 7.81 -17.10 -1.91
C ASP A 215 8.38 -18.47 -2.32
N ALA A 216 9.66 -18.71 -2.05
CA ALA A 216 10.30 -20.00 -2.33
C ALA A 216 9.89 -21.09 -1.30
N GLY A 217 9.26 -20.67 -0.19
CA GLY A 217 8.83 -21.53 0.91
C GLY A 217 7.49 -22.21 0.69
N TYR A 218 6.73 -21.86 -0.36
CA TYR A 218 5.38 -22.37 -0.52
C TYR A 218 5.10 -22.95 -1.92
N GLY A 219 4.67 -24.21 -1.95
CA GLY A 219 4.26 -24.93 -3.15
C GLY A 219 3.42 -26.13 -2.76
N GLY A 220 2.11 -25.93 -2.59
CA GLY A 220 1.19 -26.99 -2.19
C GLY A 220 0.07 -27.17 -3.20
N SER A 221 -0.14 -28.41 -3.67
CA SER A 221 -1.42 -28.81 -4.24
C SER A 221 -2.34 -29.24 -3.10
N VAL A 222 -3.66 -29.06 -3.26
CA VAL A 222 -4.70 -29.55 -2.33
C VAL A 222 -4.51 -31.03 -1.96
N THR A 223 -3.91 -31.83 -2.85
CA THR A 223 -3.64 -33.27 -2.62
C THR A 223 -2.42 -33.57 -1.76
N SER A 224 -1.51 -32.61 -1.56
CA SER A 224 -0.29 -32.76 -0.74
C SER A 224 -0.33 -31.95 0.57
N GLY A 225 -1.44 -31.25 0.84
CA GLY A 225 -1.59 -30.31 1.94
C GLY A 225 -0.95 -28.95 1.65
N PHE A 226 -1.43 -27.92 2.35
CA PHE A 226 -0.75 -26.62 2.42
C PHE A 226 0.64 -26.85 3.04
N SER A 227 1.71 -26.50 2.33
CA SER A 227 3.07 -26.64 2.84
C SER A 227 3.37 -25.46 3.75
N GLY A 228 3.04 -25.59 5.03
CA GLY A 228 3.25 -24.55 6.03
C GLY A 228 4.72 -24.12 6.08
N GLY A 229 5.02 -22.98 5.48
CA GLY A 229 6.15 -22.18 5.90
C GLY A 229 5.94 -21.75 7.34
N SER A 230 7.04 -21.42 8.03
CA SER A 230 6.99 -20.75 9.34
C SER A 230 7.30 -19.27 9.16
N ASN A 231 6.82 -18.67 8.07
CA ASN A 231 7.28 -17.35 7.71
C ASN A 231 6.63 -16.35 8.68
N ALA A 232 7.36 -15.28 8.96
CA ALA A 232 6.87 -14.18 9.77
C ALA A 232 6.68 -12.94 8.88
N SER A 233 6.48 -13.17 7.58
CA SER A 233 6.41 -12.15 6.54
C SER A 233 5.73 -12.69 5.30
N ALA A 234 4.72 -11.97 4.83
CA ALA A 234 4.13 -12.16 3.52
C ALA A 234 5.05 -11.75 2.39
N THR A 235 4.90 -12.39 1.25
CA THR A 235 5.49 -11.97 -0.02
C THR A 235 4.38 -11.59 -0.99
N ILE A 236 4.39 -10.35 -1.48
CA ILE A 236 3.44 -9.87 -2.48
C ILE A 236 4.16 -9.64 -3.79
N ASN A 237 3.61 -10.13 -4.90
CA ASN A 237 4.18 -9.88 -6.20
C ASN A 237 3.93 -8.43 -6.66
N ASN A 238 5.00 -7.73 -7.07
CA ASN A 238 4.91 -6.34 -7.53
C ASN A 238 4.10 -6.17 -8.83
N THR A 239 4.07 -7.17 -9.71
CA THR A 239 3.28 -7.11 -10.95
C THR A 239 1.80 -7.16 -10.63
N THR A 240 1.36 -7.99 -9.68
CA THR A 240 -0.03 -8.05 -9.25
C THR A 240 -0.52 -6.70 -8.70
N ILE A 241 0.30 -6.01 -7.90
CA ILE A 241 -0.02 -4.65 -7.44
C ILE A 241 -0.11 -3.68 -8.62
N SER A 242 0.84 -3.76 -9.56
CA SER A 242 0.86 -2.90 -10.75
C SER A 242 -0.37 -3.11 -11.63
N ASP A 243 -0.79 -4.36 -11.82
CA ASP A 243 -1.95 -4.72 -12.64
C ASP A 243 -3.25 -4.21 -12.01
N ALA A 244 -3.43 -4.35 -10.69
CA ALA A 244 -4.58 -3.80 -9.98
C ALA A 244 -4.67 -2.26 -10.14
N LEU A 245 -3.54 -1.56 -9.98
CA LEU A 245 -3.46 -0.10 -10.19
C LEU A 245 -3.72 0.30 -11.66
N ASN A 246 -3.31 -0.53 -12.63
CA ASN A 246 -3.56 -0.32 -14.06
C ASN A 246 -5.03 -0.44 -14.43
N GLU A 247 -5.80 -1.24 -13.70
CA GLU A 247 -7.26 -1.35 -13.83
C GLU A 247 -8.01 -0.21 -13.08
N GLY A 248 -7.28 0.65 -12.35
CA GLY A 248 -7.85 1.75 -11.56
C GLY A 248 -8.32 1.35 -10.15
N THR A 249 -7.86 0.20 -9.65
CA THR A 249 -8.13 -0.25 -8.26
C THR A 249 -7.19 0.46 -7.30
N ASP A 250 -7.72 0.92 -6.17
CA ASP A 250 -6.90 1.43 -5.05
C ASP A 250 -6.31 0.25 -4.26
N VAL A 251 -5.01 0.32 -3.96
CA VAL A 251 -4.31 -0.71 -3.20
C VAL A 251 -3.94 -0.19 -1.82
N LEU A 252 -4.39 -0.90 -0.78
CA LEU A 252 -4.01 -0.67 0.61
C LEU A 252 -3.22 -1.86 1.13
N ILE A 253 -1.94 -1.64 1.44
CA ILE A 253 -1.09 -2.60 2.12
C ILE A 253 -1.02 -2.20 3.59
N SER A 254 -1.35 -3.12 4.48
CA SER A 254 -1.40 -2.90 5.92
C SER A 254 -0.60 -3.97 6.64
N THR A 255 -0.02 -3.64 7.79
CA THR A 255 0.54 -4.63 8.72
C THR A 255 -0.17 -4.58 10.08
N ALA A 256 -1.46 -4.22 10.07
CA ALA A 256 -2.24 -4.01 11.29
C ALA A 256 -2.61 -5.32 11.97
N SER A 257 -2.49 -6.44 11.27
CA SER A 257 -2.73 -7.77 11.80
C SER A 257 -1.90 -8.08 13.05
N THR A 258 -2.44 -8.97 13.89
CA THR A 258 -1.81 -9.40 15.13
C THR A 258 -0.65 -10.35 14.83
N GLY A 259 0.47 -10.20 15.52
CA GLY A 259 1.65 -11.05 15.31
C GLY A 259 2.85 -10.60 16.12
N SER A 260 3.90 -11.43 16.14
CA SER A 260 5.18 -11.11 16.79
C SER A 260 6.15 -10.36 15.87
N ALA A 261 5.80 -10.23 14.59
CA ALA A 261 6.55 -9.53 13.57
C ALA A 261 6.64 -8.02 13.88
N SER A 262 7.63 -7.33 13.31
CA SER A 262 7.84 -5.90 13.58
C SER A 262 6.80 -4.99 12.93
N GLY A 263 6.04 -5.49 11.96
CA GLY A 263 5.08 -4.71 11.18
C GLY A 263 5.74 -3.90 10.06
N ASP A 264 6.83 -4.39 9.48
CA ASP A 264 7.56 -3.68 8.44
C ASP A 264 6.99 -3.97 7.04
N ILE A 265 7.02 -2.96 6.17
CA ILE A 265 6.76 -3.10 4.73
C ILE A 265 8.06 -2.82 3.98
N VAL A 266 8.58 -3.81 3.26
CA VAL A 266 9.84 -3.72 2.51
C VAL A 266 9.59 -4.03 1.04
N GLN A 267 9.85 -3.07 0.16
CA GLN A 267 9.92 -3.30 -1.28
C GLN A 267 11.35 -3.66 -1.67
N ASN A 268 11.54 -4.83 -2.30
CA ASN A 268 12.85 -5.28 -2.77
C ASN A 268 13.35 -4.44 -3.95
N ALA A 269 14.67 -4.40 -4.12
CA ALA A 269 15.28 -3.76 -5.28
C ALA A 269 14.82 -4.48 -6.57
N GLY A 270 14.40 -3.69 -7.57
CA GLY A 270 13.85 -4.20 -8.83
C GLY A 270 12.40 -4.69 -8.78
N ALA A 271 11.77 -4.75 -7.59
CA ALA A 271 10.34 -5.04 -7.43
C ALA A 271 9.50 -3.78 -7.70
N ASP A 272 9.64 -3.24 -8.90
CA ASP A 272 9.06 -1.97 -9.31
C ASP A 272 7.53 -2.03 -9.41
N ILE A 273 6.84 -1.00 -8.92
CA ILE A 273 5.40 -0.84 -9.06
C ILE A 273 5.14 0.19 -10.16
N ARG A 274 4.46 -0.21 -11.24
CA ARG A 274 4.29 0.63 -12.43
C ARG A 274 2.82 0.75 -12.85
N LYS A 275 2.27 1.94 -12.64
CA LYS A 275 0.97 2.33 -13.18
C LYS A 275 1.15 2.92 -14.59
N THR A 276 0.80 2.16 -15.61
CA THR A 276 1.00 2.49 -17.03
C THR A 276 -0.30 2.65 -17.82
N ALA A 277 -1.45 2.32 -17.23
CA ALA A 277 -2.78 2.44 -17.82
C ALA A 277 -3.82 2.85 -16.76
N GLY A 278 -5.10 2.92 -17.18
CA GLY A 278 -6.24 3.22 -16.31
C GLY A 278 -6.35 4.69 -15.86
N GLY A 279 -7.44 4.99 -15.18
CA GLY A 279 -7.66 6.29 -14.51
C GLY A 279 -6.85 6.42 -13.23
N ALA A 280 -6.99 7.53 -12.50
CA ALA A 280 -6.29 7.77 -11.23
C ALA A 280 -6.46 6.59 -10.24
N ALA A 281 -5.43 6.32 -9.44
CA ALA A 281 -5.44 5.29 -8.40
C ALA A 281 -4.60 5.70 -7.18
N ASN A 282 -4.86 5.07 -6.04
CA ASN A 282 -4.14 5.26 -4.80
C ASN A 282 -3.32 4.02 -4.43
N LEU A 283 -2.05 4.21 -4.04
CA LEU A 283 -1.25 3.20 -3.35
C LEU A 283 -1.00 3.67 -1.92
N THR A 284 -1.57 2.96 -0.95
CA THR A 284 -1.38 3.22 0.47
C THR A 284 -0.59 2.09 1.11
N MET A 285 0.42 2.43 1.93
CA MET A 285 1.17 1.50 2.76
C MET A 285 1.12 1.97 4.21
N THR A 286 0.55 1.15 5.08
CA THR A 286 0.38 1.43 6.53
C THR A 286 1.10 0.36 7.35
N ALA A 287 2.23 0.73 7.93
CA ALA A 287 3.10 -0.15 8.70
C ALA A 287 3.01 0.14 10.20
N ASN A 288 2.84 -0.91 11.01
CA ASN A 288 3.00 -0.84 12.47
C ASN A 288 4.47 -0.57 12.84
N GLY A 289 5.39 -1.06 12.01
CA GLY A 289 6.82 -0.78 12.02
C GLY A 289 7.21 0.28 10.99
N SER A 290 8.18 -0.03 10.15
CA SER A 290 8.81 0.87 9.18
C SER A 290 8.43 0.53 7.73
N ILE A 291 8.66 1.50 6.83
CA ILE A 291 8.50 1.32 5.39
C ILE A 291 9.85 1.55 4.70
N GLN A 292 10.31 0.59 3.91
CA GLN A 292 11.55 0.66 3.13
C GLN A 292 11.26 0.42 1.65
N LEU A 293 11.49 1.43 0.81
CA LEU A 293 11.24 1.37 -0.62
C LEU A 293 12.55 1.27 -1.40
N ASN A 294 12.90 0.08 -1.90
CA ASN A 294 14.11 -0.12 -2.72
C ASN A 294 13.81 -0.26 -4.21
N GLY A 295 12.55 -0.43 -4.61
CA GLY A 295 12.11 -0.45 -6.01
C GLY A 295 11.59 0.91 -6.47
N ASN A 296 11.32 1.02 -7.77
CA ASN A 296 10.64 2.18 -8.33
C ASN A 296 9.14 2.14 -8.05
N ILE A 297 8.51 3.31 -7.94
CA ILE A 297 7.06 3.48 -7.92
C ILE A 297 6.74 4.58 -8.94
N THR A 298 6.15 4.23 -10.07
CA THR A 298 5.99 5.19 -11.18
C THR A 298 4.60 5.13 -11.79
N SER A 299 4.04 6.30 -12.13
CA SER A 299 2.89 6.42 -13.02
C SER A 299 3.27 7.05 -14.36
N THR A 300 2.70 6.54 -15.45
CA THR A 300 2.76 7.15 -16.79
C THR A 300 1.37 7.35 -17.40
N SER A 301 0.30 6.98 -16.68
CA SER A 301 -1.10 7.14 -17.10
C SER A 301 -1.90 7.62 -15.91
N ASP A 302 -2.46 8.83 -16.02
CA ASP A 302 -3.16 9.53 -14.94
C ASP A 302 -2.33 9.63 -13.64
N THR A 303 -2.88 10.22 -12.60
CA THR A 303 -2.17 10.40 -11.33
C THR A 303 -2.09 9.11 -10.53
N LEU A 304 -0.98 8.91 -9.81
CA LEU A 304 -0.88 7.93 -8.72
C LEU A 304 -0.64 8.69 -7.42
N ASP A 305 -1.59 8.61 -6.50
CA ASP A 305 -1.40 9.14 -5.15
C ASP A 305 -0.70 8.08 -4.30
N LEU A 306 0.35 8.48 -3.58
CA LEU A 306 1.16 7.61 -2.73
C LEU A 306 1.06 8.05 -1.28
N ASN A 307 0.53 7.18 -0.42
CA ASN A 307 0.38 7.41 1.01
C ASN A 307 1.19 6.39 1.82
N LEU A 308 2.15 6.85 2.62
CA LEU A 308 3.04 6.02 3.42
C LEU A 308 2.89 6.40 4.90
N VAL A 309 2.48 5.46 5.74
CA VAL A 309 2.26 5.69 7.17
C VAL A 309 3.05 4.64 7.96
N ALA A 310 4.07 5.05 8.71
CA ALA A 310 4.92 4.15 9.49
C ALA A 310 4.83 4.43 10.99
N GLY A 311 4.87 3.37 11.81
CA GLY A 311 4.91 3.45 13.26
C GLY A 311 3.52 3.53 13.89
N VAL A 312 2.51 2.96 13.22
CA VAL A 312 1.14 2.90 13.73
C VAL A 312 1.14 2.08 15.02
N GLY A 313 0.60 2.67 16.09
CA GLY A 313 0.54 2.04 17.42
C GLY A 313 1.88 1.94 18.17
N THR A 314 3.04 1.94 17.51
CA THR A 314 4.35 1.69 18.16
C THR A 314 5.18 2.95 18.38
N ALA A 315 5.02 3.99 17.53
CA ALA A 315 5.92 5.14 17.48
C ALA A 315 7.40 4.80 17.23
N ASN A 316 7.65 3.63 16.60
CA ASN A 316 8.96 3.12 16.21
C ASN A 316 9.02 2.82 14.70
N GLY A 317 8.44 3.70 13.89
CA GLY A 317 8.34 3.52 12.44
C GLY A 317 8.99 4.66 11.67
N SER A 318 9.90 4.30 10.77
CA SER A 318 10.53 5.23 9.83
C SER A 318 10.12 4.92 8.41
N VAL A 319 10.09 5.94 7.55
CA VAL A 319 9.92 5.77 6.09
C VAL A 319 11.25 6.10 5.40
N ASN A 320 11.73 5.17 4.58
CA ASN A 320 12.95 5.35 3.80
C ASN A 320 12.70 5.03 2.32
N ASN A 321 12.89 6.02 1.46
CA ASN A 321 13.03 5.79 0.02
C ASN A 321 14.51 5.58 -0.29
N ASN A 322 14.89 4.30 -0.32
CA ASN A 322 16.14 3.72 -0.78
C ASN A 322 17.40 4.16 -0.01
N THR A 323 18.20 3.21 0.44
CA THR A 323 19.50 3.49 1.08
C THR A 323 20.61 3.86 0.09
N ASP A 324 20.45 3.53 -1.18
CA ASP A 324 21.48 3.58 -2.22
C ASP A 324 21.21 4.66 -3.28
N GLY A 325 20.07 5.36 -3.20
CA GLY A 325 19.71 6.52 -4.03
C GLY A 325 19.32 6.23 -5.49
N THR A 326 19.08 4.97 -5.84
CA THR A 326 18.84 4.49 -7.22
C THR A 326 17.35 4.36 -7.62
N SER A 327 16.41 4.55 -6.69
CA SER A 327 14.98 4.35 -6.94
C SER A 327 14.32 5.66 -7.32
N THR A 328 13.26 5.55 -8.10
CA THR A 328 12.43 6.67 -8.54
C THR A 328 11.01 6.52 -8.01
N ILE A 329 10.49 7.57 -7.37
CA ILE A 329 9.06 7.78 -7.16
C ILE A 329 8.62 8.85 -8.17
N ASP A 330 7.79 8.48 -9.14
CA ASP A 330 7.21 9.40 -10.13
C ASP A 330 5.68 9.28 -10.07
N LEU A 331 5.00 10.32 -9.58
CA LEU A 331 3.56 10.26 -9.32
C LEU A 331 2.71 10.83 -10.47
N ASN A 332 3.33 11.28 -11.55
CA ASN A 332 2.64 11.88 -12.71
C ASN A 332 1.63 12.98 -12.31
N GLY A 333 2.00 13.83 -11.35
CA GLY A 333 1.15 14.88 -10.80
C GLY A 333 0.27 14.46 -9.62
N GLY A 334 0.37 13.21 -9.15
CA GLY A 334 -0.30 12.73 -7.94
C GLY A 334 0.33 13.27 -6.64
N ASN A 335 -0.39 13.11 -5.54
CA ASN A 335 0.02 13.58 -4.22
C ASN A 335 0.94 12.59 -3.50
N LEU A 336 1.91 13.13 -2.76
CA LEU A 336 2.75 12.36 -1.85
C LEU A 336 2.40 12.68 -0.40
N THR A 337 1.94 11.69 0.34
CA THR A 337 1.73 11.79 1.78
C THR A 337 2.63 10.79 2.51
N ILE A 338 3.45 11.28 3.44
CA ILE A 338 4.32 10.45 4.27
C ILE A 338 4.17 10.85 5.73
N TRP A 339 3.90 9.88 6.60
CA TRP A 339 3.93 10.03 8.05
C TRP A 339 4.86 9.01 8.66
N GLY A 340 5.75 9.47 9.53
CA GLY A 340 6.66 8.61 10.29
C GLY A 340 6.84 9.11 11.70
N ARG A 341 7.17 8.18 12.62
CA ARG A 341 7.46 8.52 14.01
C ARG A 341 8.45 7.54 14.62
N THR A 342 9.62 8.04 15.01
CA THR A 342 10.73 7.31 15.64
C THR A 342 11.01 7.83 17.06
N THR A 343 9.97 7.94 17.90
CA THR A 343 10.11 8.44 19.28
C THR A 343 10.35 7.33 20.30
N SER A 344 9.97 6.09 19.98
CA SER A 344 10.14 4.89 20.83
C SER A 344 11.24 3.95 20.34
N GLY A 345 12.04 4.39 19.36
CA GLY A 345 13.10 3.61 18.72
C GLY A 345 13.44 4.19 17.36
N ASN A 346 14.42 3.61 16.68
CA ASN A 346 14.98 4.15 15.42
C ASN A 346 14.26 3.65 14.15
N GLY A 347 13.29 2.74 14.25
CA GLY A 347 12.74 2.02 13.10
C GLY A 347 13.85 1.29 12.31
N ILE A 348 13.69 1.19 10.99
CA ILE A 348 14.69 0.59 10.09
C ILE A 348 15.91 1.51 9.87
N LEU A 349 15.75 2.82 10.09
CA LEU A 349 16.81 3.81 9.93
C LEU A 349 17.68 3.92 11.19
N ARG A 350 18.84 3.25 11.23
CA ARG A 350 19.73 3.22 12.41
C ARG A 350 20.17 4.58 12.95
N ASN A 351 20.13 5.63 12.13
CA ASN A 351 20.43 7.01 12.53
C ASN A 351 19.26 7.72 13.24
N GLY A 352 18.12 7.05 13.42
CA GLY A 352 16.94 7.55 14.12
C GLY A 352 16.09 8.52 13.31
N ASN A 353 16.40 8.76 12.03
CA ASN A 353 15.58 9.63 11.18
C ASN A 353 14.16 9.06 11.05
N SER A 354 13.16 9.95 11.02
CA SER A 354 11.78 9.51 10.86
C SER A 354 11.39 9.35 9.39
N ILE A 355 11.74 10.32 8.54
CA ILE A 355 11.57 10.22 7.09
C ILE A 355 12.91 10.51 6.41
N ALA A 356 13.34 9.63 5.51
CA ALA A 356 14.49 9.83 4.65
C ALA A 356 14.13 9.57 3.18
N LEU A 357 14.33 10.57 2.32
CA LEU A 357 14.12 10.48 0.89
C LEU A 357 15.45 10.58 0.17
N SER A 358 16.02 9.45 -0.25
CA SER A 358 17.36 9.40 -0.85
C SER A 358 17.35 9.17 -2.36
N GLY A 359 16.29 8.61 -2.91
CA GLY A 359 16.09 8.46 -4.35
C GLY A 359 15.61 9.74 -5.06
N SER A 360 15.11 9.56 -6.28
CA SER A 360 14.50 10.61 -7.09
C SER A 360 12.98 10.61 -6.91
N VAL A 361 12.44 11.63 -6.27
CA VAL A 361 11.01 11.79 -6.01
C VAL A 361 10.49 12.96 -6.86
N VAL A 362 9.74 12.69 -7.93
CA VAL A 362 9.45 13.67 -8.99
C VAL A 362 7.98 13.68 -9.38
N ASN A 363 7.59 14.74 -10.09
CA ASN A 363 6.22 14.98 -10.56
C ASN A 363 5.18 14.87 -9.43
N ILE A 364 5.50 15.44 -8.27
CA ILE A 364 4.60 15.47 -7.12
C ILE A 364 3.64 16.67 -7.28
N GLY A 365 2.34 16.41 -7.36
CA GLY A 365 1.33 17.46 -7.50
C GLY A 365 1.09 18.25 -6.21
N GLY A 366 1.34 17.63 -5.05
CA GLY A 366 1.17 18.23 -3.72
C GLY A 366 1.31 17.18 -2.62
N GLY A 367 0.87 17.51 -1.40
CA GLY A 367 0.75 16.57 -0.29
C GLY A 367 1.50 17.02 0.98
N SER A 368 1.90 16.06 1.83
CA SER A 368 2.58 16.37 3.09
C SER A 368 3.57 15.31 3.52
N LEU A 369 4.69 15.75 4.11
CA LEU A 369 5.67 14.90 4.78
C LEU A 369 5.68 15.29 6.26
N GLN A 370 5.42 14.35 7.16
CA GLN A 370 5.29 14.60 8.59
C GLN A 370 6.14 13.60 9.37
N GLY A 371 7.34 14.02 9.76
CA GLY A 371 8.30 13.16 10.46
C GLY A 371 8.59 13.66 11.86
N THR A 372 8.49 12.78 12.86
CA THR A 372 8.83 13.09 14.26
C THR A 372 9.88 12.11 14.79
N SER A 373 10.99 12.62 15.31
CA SER A 373 12.08 11.81 15.85
C SER A 373 12.53 12.26 17.25
N SER A 374 12.97 11.32 18.09
CA SER A 374 13.64 11.66 19.36
C SER A 374 15.16 11.85 19.20
N GLY A 375 15.80 11.06 18.35
CA GLY A 375 17.25 10.97 18.16
C GLY A 375 17.78 11.61 16.87
N GLY A 376 17.16 11.27 15.75
CA GLY A 376 17.55 11.69 14.40
C GLY A 376 16.77 12.91 13.92
N ALA A 377 16.78 13.14 12.61
CA ALA A 377 16.00 14.20 12.00
C ALA A 377 14.53 13.82 11.80
N GLY A 378 13.63 14.81 11.83
CA GLY A 378 12.22 14.59 11.49
C GLY A 378 12.08 14.21 10.01
N VAL A 379 12.57 15.07 9.11
CA VAL A 379 12.58 14.81 7.65
C VAL A 379 13.96 15.06 7.08
N VAL A 380 14.44 14.17 6.21
CA VAL A 380 15.71 14.33 5.49
C VAL A 380 15.50 14.15 3.99
N PHE A 381 15.95 15.13 3.22
CA PHE A 381 16.08 15.05 1.77
C PHE A 381 17.55 14.77 1.42
N GLN A 382 17.83 13.57 0.93
CA GLN A 382 19.18 13.18 0.47
C GLN A 382 19.28 13.08 -1.05
N GLY A 383 18.15 12.87 -1.74
CA GLY A 383 18.07 12.84 -3.20
C GLY A 383 17.26 14.01 -3.77
N THR A 384 16.75 13.84 -4.99
CA THR A 384 15.98 14.90 -5.66
C THR A 384 14.51 14.81 -5.27
N LEU A 385 13.90 15.95 -4.98
CA LEU A 385 12.45 16.13 -4.82
C LEU A 385 11.98 17.19 -5.81
N THR A 386 11.01 16.88 -6.66
CA THR A 386 10.43 17.83 -7.62
C THR A 386 8.92 17.89 -7.50
N THR A 387 8.37 19.06 -7.19
CA THR A 387 6.93 19.30 -7.29
C THR A 387 6.56 19.92 -8.64
N THR A 388 5.33 19.70 -9.07
CA THR A 388 4.79 20.21 -10.34
C THR A 388 3.33 20.62 -10.21
N GLY A 389 2.79 21.23 -11.26
CA GLY A 389 1.40 21.69 -11.28
C GLY A 389 1.21 22.96 -10.44
N ASN A 390 0.21 22.95 -9.56
CA ASN A 390 -0.19 24.12 -8.77
C ASN A 390 -0.35 23.82 -7.26
N GLY A 391 -0.08 22.59 -6.82
CA GLY A 391 -0.28 22.21 -5.42
C GLY A 391 0.91 22.54 -4.53
N THR A 392 0.70 22.32 -3.23
CA THR A 392 1.70 22.55 -2.19
C THR A 392 2.12 21.23 -1.60
N LEU A 393 3.43 21.00 -1.49
CA LEU A 393 4.01 19.95 -0.68
C LEU A 393 4.57 20.55 0.61
N THR A 394 3.98 20.19 1.76
CA THR A 394 4.44 20.67 3.06
C THR A 394 5.31 19.62 3.74
N ALA A 395 6.57 19.93 4.02
CA ALA A 395 7.48 19.10 4.78
C ALA A 395 7.63 19.61 6.21
N THR A 396 7.04 18.89 7.15
CA THR A 396 7.09 19.18 8.59
C THR A 396 7.97 18.14 9.30
N GLY A 397 9.10 18.61 9.82
CA GLY A 397 10.04 17.78 10.56
C GLY A 397 10.19 18.25 12.00
N VAL A 398 9.90 17.37 12.96
CA VAL A 398 10.06 17.60 14.39
C VAL A 398 11.12 16.69 14.95
N SER A 399 12.06 17.23 15.72
CA SER A 399 13.05 16.44 16.44
C SER A 399 13.29 16.93 17.86
N ASN A 400 13.62 16.01 18.78
CA ASN A 400 14.10 16.41 20.10
C ASN A 400 15.59 16.74 20.05
N SER A 401 16.43 15.75 19.69
CA SER A 401 17.88 15.90 19.75
C SER A 401 18.58 16.17 18.41
N GLY A 402 18.00 15.69 17.30
CA GLY A 402 18.46 15.93 15.93
C GLY A 402 17.87 17.21 15.33
N ASN A 403 17.93 17.36 14.00
CA ASN A 403 17.37 18.53 13.32
C ASN A 403 15.88 18.31 12.95
N GLY A 404 15.10 19.38 12.81
CA GLY A 404 13.72 19.26 12.34
C GLY A 404 13.66 18.75 10.90
N VAL A 405 14.12 19.57 9.95
CA VAL A 405 14.27 19.20 8.54
C VAL A 405 15.73 19.35 8.10
N VAL A 406 16.23 18.38 7.33
CA VAL A 406 17.56 18.41 6.75
C VAL A 406 17.52 18.28 5.23
N ILE A 407 18.18 19.20 4.53
CA ILE A 407 18.54 19.06 3.11
C ILE A 407 20.01 18.63 3.10
N TRP A 408 20.25 17.35 2.84
CA TRP A 408 21.59 16.73 2.90
C TRP A 408 22.48 17.18 1.75
N LYS A 409 23.78 16.79 1.74
CA LYS A 409 24.79 17.18 0.72
C LYS A 409 24.46 16.83 -0.74
N TYR A 410 23.53 15.91 -1.00
CA TYR A 410 23.05 15.61 -2.36
C TYR A 410 21.54 15.83 -2.56
N GLY A 411 20.85 16.36 -1.55
CA GLY A 411 19.42 16.64 -1.62
C GLY A 411 19.12 17.86 -2.49
N ASN A 412 18.24 17.74 -3.49
CA ASN A 412 17.82 18.85 -4.36
C ASN A 412 16.31 19.05 -4.27
N LEU A 413 15.84 20.28 -4.11
CA LEU A 413 14.41 20.60 -4.02
C LEU A 413 14.00 21.51 -5.19
N ASN A 414 13.26 20.95 -6.13
CA ASN A 414 12.84 21.63 -7.35
C ASN A 414 11.34 21.92 -7.33
N VAL A 415 10.98 23.10 -7.80
CA VAL A 415 9.61 23.55 -7.99
C VAL A 415 9.42 23.85 -9.47
N THR A 416 8.37 23.29 -10.07
CA THR A 416 8.03 23.50 -11.49
C THR A 416 6.56 23.91 -11.62
N GLY A 417 6.23 24.67 -12.67
CA GLY A 417 4.89 25.26 -12.76
C GLY A 417 4.64 26.30 -11.66
N ASN A 418 3.46 26.28 -11.06
CA ASN A 418 3.10 27.15 -9.92
C ASN A 418 3.05 26.38 -8.60
N SER A 419 3.67 25.19 -8.52
CA SER A 419 3.69 24.42 -7.29
C SER A 419 4.50 25.12 -6.21
N THR A 420 4.39 24.62 -4.98
CA THR A 420 5.17 25.15 -3.84
C THR A 420 5.70 24.02 -2.97
N ILE A 421 6.87 24.24 -2.38
CA ILE A 421 7.40 23.42 -1.29
C ILE A 421 7.48 24.32 -0.06
N GLU A 422 6.81 23.90 1.02
CA GLU A 422 6.84 24.56 2.32
C GLU A 422 7.64 23.71 3.31
N ILE A 423 8.65 24.30 3.95
CA ILE A 423 9.51 23.58 4.90
C ILE A 423 9.32 24.14 6.30
N ASN A 424 8.87 23.26 7.21
CA ASN A 424 8.57 23.55 8.60
C ASN A 424 9.40 22.64 9.51
N GLY A 425 10.56 23.14 9.96
CA GLY A 425 11.42 22.42 10.88
C GLY A 425 11.25 22.89 12.32
N THR A 426 11.22 21.97 13.28
CA THR A 426 11.27 22.26 14.71
C THR A 426 12.25 21.31 15.39
N SER A 427 13.16 21.85 16.19
CA SER A 427 14.02 21.03 17.05
C SER A 427 14.24 21.65 18.43
N ALA A 428 14.30 20.80 19.46
CA ALA A 428 14.57 21.22 20.83
C ALA A 428 16.06 21.54 21.07
N SER A 429 16.98 20.67 20.62
CA SER A 429 18.43 20.91 20.76
C SER A 429 19.22 21.01 19.45
N GLY A 430 18.67 20.50 18.34
CA GLY A 430 19.25 20.64 17.01
C GLY A 430 18.75 21.90 16.29
N ARG A 431 19.03 21.98 14.99
CA ARG A 431 18.53 23.07 14.14
C ARG A 431 17.10 22.80 13.69
N SER A 432 16.27 23.85 13.61
CA SER A 432 14.93 23.76 13.04
C SER A 432 15.01 23.24 11.59
N VAL A 433 15.70 23.98 10.72
CA VAL A 433 16.00 23.57 9.34
C VAL A 433 17.51 23.66 9.15
N TYR A 434 18.10 22.64 8.51
CA TYR A 434 19.53 22.61 8.20
C TYR A 434 19.76 22.20 6.74
N ALA A 435 20.49 23.03 6.00
CA ALA A 435 20.97 22.73 4.66
C ALA A 435 22.50 22.73 4.66
N PHE A 436 23.13 21.75 4.01
CA PHE A 436 24.59 21.71 3.86
C PHE A 436 25.06 22.85 2.93
N ALA A 437 26.26 23.39 3.13
CA ALA A 437 26.79 24.48 2.30
C ALA A 437 27.29 23.95 0.94
N GLY A 438 26.77 24.49 -0.17
CA GLY A 438 27.13 24.13 -1.54
C GLY A 438 25.98 24.09 -2.55
N TYR A 439 24.90 24.83 -2.31
CA TYR A 439 23.60 24.63 -2.96
C TYR A 439 23.06 25.88 -3.65
N ASP A 440 22.79 25.77 -4.95
CA ASP A 440 22.28 26.86 -5.80
C ASP A 440 20.76 26.80 -6.06
N SER A 441 19.99 25.85 -5.51
CA SER A 441 18.60 25.66 -5.97
C SER A 441 17.58 25.21 -4.91
N VAL A 442 17.45 25.93 -3.79
CA VAL A 442 16.18 25.88 -3.03
C VAL A 442 15.23 26.90 -3.65
N ASN A 443 14.38 26.46 -4.57
CA ASN A 443 13.37 27.33 -5.19
C ASN A 443 12.04 27.27 -4.41
N GLY A 444 12.05 27.60 -3.11
CA GLY A 444 10.91 27.42 -2.21
C GLY A 444 10.93 28.31 -0.95
N ARG A 445 9.81 28.40 -0.22
CA ARG A 445 9.69 29.22 1.01
C ARG A 445 10.01 28.37 2.25
N ALA A 446 11.04 28.75 3.00
CA ALA A 446 11.36 28.16 4.31
C ALA A 446 11.06 29.16 5.44
N ALA A 447 10.32 28.74 6.47
CA ALA A 447 10.00 29.59 7.62
C ALA A 447 10.33 28.88 8.94
N ASP A 448 11.05 29.56 9.84
CA ASP A 448 11.27 29.13 11.23
C ASP A 448 10.27 29.86 12.15
N ARG A 449 9.60 29.13 13.06
CA ARG A 449 8.65 29.71 14.04
C ARG A 449 9.31 30.66 15.06
N ARG A 450 10.64 30.80 15.06
CA ARG A 450 11.35 31.84 15.84
C ARG A 450 11.43 33.20 15.13
N GLY A 451 10.84 33.36 13.95
CA GLY A 451 10.86 34.64 13.21
C GLY A 451 12.26 35.06 12.76
N GLN A 452 13.25 34.16 12.81
CA GLN A 452 14.52 34.35 12.14
C GLN A 452 14.35 33.85 10.71
N CYS A 453 14.23 34.77 9.75
CA CYS A 453 14.54 34.44 8.36
C CYS A 453 15.91 33.74 8.35
N VAL A 454 16.04 32.68 7.57
CA VAL A 454 17.32 31.99 7.31
C VAL A 454 18.26 33.02 6.70
N ARG A 455 18.97 33.77 7.55
CA ARG A 455 19.88 34.84 7.16
C ARG A 455 21.27 34.25 7.00
N GLN A 456 21.37 33.33 6.06
CA GLN A 456 22.63 32.98 5.41
C GLN A 456 22.28 32.52 3.98
N GLN A 457 22.50 33.45 3.05
CA GLN A 457 22.53 33.28 1.59
C GLN A 457 21.20 32.95 0.90
N PHE A 458 20.37 33.99 0.74
CA PHE A 458 19.36 34.11 -0.32
C PHE A 458 19.62 35.40 -1.13
N ASP A 459 20.88 35.76 -1.35
CA ASP A 459 21.24 36.89 -2.22
C ASP A 459 21.50 36.36 -3.63
N ASP A 460 20.40 36.00 -4.31
CA ASP A 460 20.21 36.15 -5.76
C ASP A 460 18.81 35.62 -6.14
N PHE A 461 17.76 36.40 -5.81
CA PHE A 461 16.42 36.15 -6.34
C PHE A 461 15.60 37.44 -6.48
N HIS A 462 15.66 38.01 -7.70
CA HIS A 462 14.68 38.85 -8.43
C HIS A 462 15.27 40.10 -9.09
N ARG A 463 15.52 39.99 -10.40
CA ARG A 463 15.05 41.02 -11.34
C ARG A 463 13.74 40.53 -11.95
N SER A 464 12.79 41.46 -12.01
CA SER A 464 11.54 41.47 -12.77
C SER A 464 10.28 41.38 -11.92
N LEU A 465 9.53 42.47 -12.03
CA LEU A 465 8.14 42.78 -11.65
C LEU A 465 7.93 43.50 -10.32
N ASP A 466 7.67 44.80 -10.50
CA ASP A 466 7.24 45.81 -9.54
C ASP A 466 6.00 45.40 -8.73
N GLY A 467 5.98 45.79 -7.45
CA GLY A 467 4.82 45.66 -6.58
C GLY A 467 5.19 45.73 -5.11
N GLU A 468 5.41 46.95 -4.60
CA GLU A 468 5.60 47.22 -3.18
C GLU A 468 4.44 46.70 -2.31
N HIS A 469 4.69 45.81 -1.35
CA HIS A 469 3.95 45.74 -0.09
C HIS A 469 4.87 45.23 1.03
N GLY A 470 5.13 46.08 2.02
CA GLY A 470 6.12 45.87 3.08
C GLY A 470 5.65 45.01 4.25
N CYS A 471 6.59 44.24 4.82
CA CYS A 471 6.46 43.66 6.16
C CYS A 471 6.83 44.70 7.24
N GLN A 472 5.84 45.22 7.95
CA GLN A 472 6.08 46.02 9.17
C GLN A 472 6.24 45.11 10.40
N SER A 473 7.37 45.26 11.09
CA SER A 473 7.67 44.66 12.39
C SER A 473 6.95 45.44 13.50
N ALA A 474 6.05 44.77 14.23
CA ALA A 474 5.53 45.28 15.48
C ALA A 474 6.55 45.04 16.61
N ARG A 475 7.31 46.09 16.97
CA ARG A 475 8.00 46.15 18.27
C ARG A 475 7.15 46.97 19.24
N THR A 476 6.67 46.30 20.28
CA THR A 476 6.18 46.89 21.51
C THR A 476 7.29 47.74 22.14
N ASN A 477 7.02 49.03 22.35
CA ASN A 477 7.85 49.86 23.22
C ASN A 477 6.94 50.65 24.15
N GLN A 478 6.95 50.25 25.42
CA GLN A 478 6.50 51.08 26.53
C GLN A 478 7.41 52.32 26.61
N ARG A 479 6.85 53.52 26.48
CA ARG A 479 7.19 54.66 27.35
C ARG A 479 6.21 55.82 27.20
N ARG A 480 6.01 56.46 28.35
CA ARG A 480 5.04 57.49 28.74
C ARG A 480 5.16 58.78 27.92
N GLY A 481 4.05 59.49 27.72
CA GLY A 481 4.08 60.93 27.42
C GLY A 481 2.82 61.56 26.82
N ARG A 482 1.95 62.08 27.69
CA ARG A 482 1.13 63.32 27.58
C ARG A 482 0.20 63.57 26.37
N GLN A 483 -1.09 63.57 26.70
CA GLN A 483 -2.14 64.57 26.43
C GLN A 483 -1.97 65.62 25.31
N HIS A 484 -2.98 65.64 24.42
CA HIS A 484 -3.85 66.77 24.00
C HIS A 484 -4.04 66.84 22.48
N GLY A 485 -5.29 67.03 22.05
CA GLY A 485 -5.63 67.48 20.69
C GLY A 485 -6.94 66.89 20.16
N ARG A 486 -8.05 67.56 20.46
CA ARG A 486 -9.37 67.36 19.83
C ARG A 486 -9.42 67.99 18.43
N ASP A 487 -10.50 67.64 17.74
CA ASP A 487 -11.19 68.34 16.64
C ASP A 487 -10.68 68.07 15.22
N SER A 488 -11.43 67.43 14.30
CA SER A 488 -12.83 67.53 13.85
C SER A 488 -13.01 68.39 12.58
N ARG A 489 -13.90 67.90 11.70
CA ARG A 489 -14.51 68.46 10.46
C ARG A 489 -13.89 67.92 9.15
N ARG A 490 -14.61 67.20 8.28
CA ARG A 490 -15.89 67.37 7.52
C ARG A 490 -15.71 68.03 6.13
N PHE A 491 -16.35 67.38 5.14
CA PHE A 491 -16.92 67.85 3.86
C PHE A 491 -16.11 67.75 2.53
N VAL A 492 -16.37 66.65 1.78
CA VAL A 492 -17.24 66.51 0.57
C VAL A 492 -16.87 67.28 -0.74
N PRO A 493 -17.15 66.69 -1.94
CA PRO A 493 -16.33 66.79 -3.15
C PRO A 493 -16.97 67.60 -4.29
N ARG A 494 -16.29 67.71 -5.44
CA ARG A 494 -16.92 68.13 -6.71
C ARG A 494 -16.44 67.36 -7.95
N HIS A 495 -17.46 67.10 -8.76
CA HIS A 495 -17.56 66.47 -10.08
C HIS A 495 -16.67 67.03 -11.19
N GLY A 496 -16.46 66.20 -12.23
CA GLY A 496 -16.91 66.61 -13.56
C GLY A 496 -16.19 66.05 -14.78
N ARG A 497 -16.97 65.35 -15.61
CA ARG A 497 -17.01 65.36 -17.10
C ARG A 497 -16.21 64.30 -17.90
N ARG A 498 -17.01 63.35 -18.44
CA ARG A 498 -16.95 62.72 -19.79
C ARG A 498 -17.27 63.77 -20.91
N PRO A 499 -17.45 63.45 -22.23
CA PRO A 499 -17.23 62.22 -23.03
C PRO A 499 -16.57 62.46 -24.42
N GLU A 500 -16.55 61.38 -25.25
CA GLU A 500 -16.70 61.30 -26.73
C GLU A 500 -15.51 60.71 -27.48
N ARG A 501 -15.62 60.02 -28.63
CA ARG A 501 -16.56 59.05 -29.26
C ARG A 501 -15.97 58.79 -30.68
N ARG A 502 -16.35 57.66 -31.31
CA ARG A 502 -16.37 57.34 -32.78
C ARG A 502 -15.07 56.80 -33.40
N ASP A 503 -15.10 55.54 -33.90
CA ASP A 503 -15.49 55.04 -35.26
C ASP A 503 -14.27 55.07 -36.21
N GLN A 504 -14.00 54.22 -37.20
CA GLN A 504 -14.55 53.00 -37.80
C GLN A 504 -13.55 52.58 -38.92
N ARG A 505 -13.68 51.34 -39.42
CA ARG A 505 -13.43 50.83 -40.81
C ARG A 505 -12.06 50.28 -41.24
N PHE A 506 -12.10 48.97 -41.57
CA PHE A 506 -11.88 48.32 -42.88
C PHE A 506 -10.66 48.69 -43.74
N ARG A 507 -9.84 47.67 -44.11
CA ARG A 507 -9.74 47.15 -45.50
C ARG A 507 -8.83 45.90 -45.63
N ASP A 508 -9.28 45.00 -46.50
CA ASP A 508 -8.60 43.86 -47.11
C ASP A 508 -7.38 44.23 -47.98
N GLY A 509 -6.50 43.24 -48.23
CA GLY A 509 -5.54 43.27 -49.33
C GLY A 509 -4.68 42.01 -49.47
N ARG A 510 -5.02 41.15 -50.44
CA ARG A 510 -4.26 39.97 -50.92
C ARG A 510 -3.01 40.34 -51.74
N SER A 511 -2.00 39.45 -51.76
CA SER A 511 -1.21 38.94 -52.92
C SER A 511 0.03 38.20 -52.37
N GLY A 512 0.34 36.93 -52.70
CA GLY A 512 0.80 36.38 -53.99
C GLY A 512 2.31 36.66 -54.16
N GLY A 513 3.28 35.76 -54.39
CA GLY A 513 3.40 34.33 -54.64
C GLY A 513 4.87 34.02 -55.04
N PHE A 514 5.18 32.74 -55.29
CA PHE A 514 6.34 32.18 -56.04
C PHE A 514 7.70 31.82 -55.36
N ARG A 515 7.84 30.49 -55.13
CA ARG A 515 8.85 29.51 -55.62
C ARG A 515 10.36 29.82 -55.64
N LYS A 516 11.14 28.91 -55.04
CA LYS A 516 12.06 27.89 -55.68
C LYS A 516 12.69 27.03 -54.57
N LEU A 517 12.45 25.71 -54.48
CA LEU A 517 13.14 24.58 -55.15
C LEU A 517 14.68 24.56 -54.98
N HIS A 518 15.15 23.66 -54.12
CA HIS A 518 16.33 22.82 -54.41
C HIS A 518 16.18 21.41 -53.83
N ARG A 519 16.27 20.42 -54.71
CA ARG A 519 16.45 18.99 -54.44
C ARG A 519 17.94 18.69 -54.22
N SER A 520 18.24 17.67 -53.40
CA SER A 520 19.27 16.62 -53.62
C SER A 520 19.42 15.77 -52.34
N ARG A 521 18.73 14.63 -52.17
CA ARG A 521 19.16 13.24 -52.46
C ARG A 521 20.61 12.86 -52.05
N ARG A 522 20.72 11.94 -51.07
CA ARG A 522 21.41 10.62 -51.06
C ARG A 522 21.44 10.12 -49.60
N SER A 523 20.66 9.10 -49.21
CA SER A 523 20.90 7.66 -49.38
C SER A 523 22.23 7.17 -48.77
N ARG A 524 22.14 6.43 -47.65
CA ARG A 524 22.81 5.14 -47.48
C ARG A 524 22.18 4.36 -46.31
N ALA A 525 21.47 3.30 -46.68
CA ALA A 525 21.19 2.16 -45.83
C ALA A 525 22.47 1.34 -45.65
N ILE A 526 22.68 0.79 -44.45
CA ILE A 526 23.61 -0.32 -44.23
C ILE A 526 22.80 -1.50 -43.72
N ARG A 527 22.97 -2.61 -44.43
CA ARG A 527 22.33 -3.91 -44.25
C ARG A 527 23.03 -4.73 -43.17
N HIS A 528 22.21 -5.57 -42.52
CA HIS A 528 22.47 -6.95 -42.10
C HIS A 528 23.92 -7.45 -42.07
N HIS A 529 24.33 -7.94 -40.90
CA HIS A 529 25.12 -9.16 -40.79
C HIS A 529 24.43 -10.16 -39.86
N GLN A 530 23.92 -11.23 -40.48
CA GLN A 530 23.73 -12.53 -39.86
C GLN A 530 25.11 -13.17 -39.69
N CYS A 531 25.39 -13.75 -38.53
CA CYS A 531 26.39 -14.80 -38.38
C CYS A 531 25.69 -16.07 -37.88
N HIS A 532 25.51 -17.02 -38.80
CA HIS A 532 25.34 -18.44 -38.48
C HIS A 532 26.69 -19.13 -38.75
N GLY A 533 27.14 -19.95 -37.81
CA GLY A 533 28.33 -20.79 -37.99
C GLY A 533 28.57 -21.72 -36.80
N GLN A 534 28.00 -22.92 -36.87
CA GLN A 534 28.28 -24.06 -36.00
C GLN A 534 29.71 -24.60 -36.21
N ARG A 535 30.33 -25.11 -35.13
CA ARG A 535 31.10 -26.40 -35.00
C ARG A 535 31.82 -26.37 -33.63
N HIS A 536 31.37 -27.13 -32.63
CA HIS A 536 31.67 -28.53 -32.30
C HIS A 536 33.09 -28.84 -31.76
N CYS A 537 33.07 -29.43 -30.55
CA CYS A 537 33.99 -30.41 -29.95
C CYS A 537 35.10 -29.95 -28.99
N ASP A 538 35.17 -30.72 -27.88
CA ASP A 538 36.16 -30.84 -26.79
C ASP A 538 35.87 -30.03 -25.52
N ARG A 539 35.77 -30.59 -24.30
CA ARG A 539 35.92 -31.96 -23.79
C ARG A 539 35.20 -32.08 -22.44
N GLN A 540 34.77 -33.31 -22.17
CA GLN A 540 34.20 -33.85 -20.94
C GLN A 540 35.31 -34.36 -19.99
N ARG A 541 35.01 -34.39 -18.67
CA ARG A 541 35.60 -35.19 -17.55
C ARG A 541 36.74 -34.61 -16.71
N GLU A 542 36.48 -34.49 -15.41
CA GLU A 542 37.02 -35.28 -14.27
C GLU A 542 36.21 -34.83 -13.02
N LEU A 543 35.36 -35.60 -12.32
CA LEU A 543 35.45 -36.88 -11.56
C LEU A 543 36.41 -36.91 -10.37
N ASP A 544 35.78 -36.94 -9.18
CA ASP A 544 36.06 -37.70 -7.95
C ASP A 544 37.42 -37.61 -7.23
N ALA A 545 37.36 -37.16 -5.97
CA ALA A 545 38.17 -37.73 -4.89
C ALA A 545 37.50 -37.67 -3.49
N ARG A 546 36.96 -38.83 -3.10
CA ARG A 546 37.10 -39.56 -1.81
C ARG A 546 36.48 -38.95 -0.52
N HIS A 547 35.43 -39.53 0.04
CA HIS A 547 35.30 -40.78 0.84
C HIS A 547 35.67 -40.69 2.34
N ARG A 548 34.61 -40.76 3.16
CA ARG A 548 34.33 -41.62 4.34
C ARG A 548 35.20 -41.56 5.62
N ARG A 549 34.45 -41.59 6.74
CA ARG A 549 34.65 -42.23 8.07
C ARG A 549 34.53 -41.18 9.19
N ASN A 550 33.81 -41.37 10.30
CA ASN A 550 33.30 -42.57 10.98
C ASN A 550 32.03 -42.23 11.76
N ASP A 551 31.12 -43.19 11.79
CA ASP A 551 30.05 -43.34 12.77
C ASP A 551 30.36 -44.63 13.53
N HIS A 552 30.61 -44.58 14.84
CA HIS A 552 30.22 -45.62 15.81
C HIS A 552 30.78 -45.45 17.25
N ARG A 553 29.85 -45.68 18.20
CA ARG A 553 30.00 -46.21 19.57
C ARG A 553 30.61 -45.25 20.61
N GLY A 554 30.10 -45.17 21.84
CA GLY A 554 29.07 -45.94 22.52
C GLY A 554 29.11 -45.63 24.03
N ARG A 555 27.90 -45.65 24.61
CA ARG A 555 27.51 -45.76 26.03
C ARG A 555 28.59 -46.15 27.05
N GLN A 556 28.53 -45.49 28.22
CA GLN A 556 28.34 -46.02 29.59
C GLN A 556 28.80 -44.94 30.60
N ARG A 557 28.31 -44.77 31.83
CA ARG A 557 27.12 -45.16 32.63
C ARG A 557 27.37 -44.50 34.01
N HIS A 558 26.30 -44.04 34.69
CA HIS A 558 26.13 -43.92 36.17
C HIS A 558 27.15 -43.09 36.97
N ALA A 559 26.87 -42.47 38.12
CA ALA A 559 25.74 -42.23 39.02
C ALA A 559 26.10 -40.86 39.69
N SER A 560 25.29 -40.13 40.46
CA SER A 560 24.57 -40.51 41.67
C SER A 560 23.85 -39.25 42.17
N GLY A 561 22.63 -39.42 42.68
CA GLY A 561 21.85 -38.38 43.34
C GLY A 561 22.13 -38.24 44.84
N CYS A 562 21.61 -37.15 45.40
CA CYS A 562 21.29 -36.81 46.81
C CYS A 562 21.03 -35.29 46.82
N ARG A 563 20.07 -34.65 47.48
CA ARG A 563 19.06 -34.88 48.55
C ARG A 563 18.03 -33.74 48.36
N VAL A 564 16.71 -33.93 48.38
CA VAL A 564 15.79 -33.94 49.55
C VAL A 564 16.11 -32.86 50.61
N ASP A 565 15.32 -31.79 50.72
CA ASP A 565 14.34 -31.63 51.83
C ASP A 565 13.51 -30.32 51.78
N GLN A 566 12.21 -30.47 52.12
CA GLN A 566 11.28 -29.54 52.80
C GLN A 566 10.88 -28.19 52.13
N LYS A 567 9.60 -27.79 52.02
CA LYS A 567 8.53 -27.76 53.04
C LYS A 567 7.14 -27.46 52.42
N GLN A 568 6.11 -28.22 52.84
CA GLN A 568 4.69 -27.89 53.14
C GLN A 568 3.98 -26.75 52.36
N ARG A 569 3.00 -27.02 51.47
CA ARG A 569 1.53 -27.28 51.66
C ARG A 569 0.64 -26.11 52.14
N ALA A 570 -0.30 -25.77 51.24
CA ALA A 570 -1.76 -25.57 51.40
C ALA A 570 -2.32 -24.33 52.13
N ILE A 571 -3.27 -23.62 51.49
CA ILE A 571 -4.73 -23.70 51.78
C ILE A 571 -5.53 -22.78 50.85
N ASP A 572 -6.70 -23.30 50.46
CA ASP A 572 -7.82 -22.75 49.68
C ASP A 572 -8.52 -21.50 50.24
N ARG A 573 -9.43 -20.98 49.38
CA ARG A 573 -10.66 -20.15 49.59
C ARG A 573 -10.52 -18.74 49.00
N LEU A 574 -11.35 -18.28 48.06
CA LEU A 574 -12.73 -18.60 47.66
C LEU A 574 -12.89 -18.61 46.14
#